data_AF-A0AAW2AUE5-F1
#
_entry.id   AF-A0AAW2AUE5-F1
#
_cell.length_a   1.000
_cell.length_b   1.000
_cell.length_c   1.000
_cell.angle_alpha   90.00
_cell.angle_beta   90.00
_cell.angle_gamma   90.00
#
_symmetry.space_group_name_H-M   'P 1'
#
loop_
_entity.id
_entity.type
_entity.pdbx_description
1 polymer ?
#
loop_
_entity_poly.entity_id
_entity_poly.type
_entity_poly.pdbx_seq_one_letter_code
_entity_poly.pdbx_strand_id
1 'polypeptide(L)'
;MHTTPDTSKVSHLYHYITPLDIISVTLFFWTAMAVFHDLRLMSLAMLMLASQLDFASAAVRVFGLNAKGLDGDFIGRSDTYVKVWCGSTYGGETEQHSSTNPTWSKQFNFPNCNTNDNLKLEVWDKDLVFDDLLGTCGRLVQNGSFTVTCYLNEGTLFYSYEAN
;
A
#
# COMPACT_ATOMS: atom_id res chain seq x y z
N MET A 1 26.24 -15.80 -81.42
CA MET A 1 27.06 -15.13 -80.40
C MET A 1 26.31 -15.23 -79.09
N HIS A 2 26.81 -16.03 -78.15
CA HIS A 2 26.19 -16.24 -76.84
C HIS A 2 27.23 -15.84 -75.79
N THR A 3 26.96 -14.79 -75.03
CA THR A 3 27.82 -14.31 -73.94
C THR A 3 27.34 -14.93 -72.64
N THR A 4 28.16 -15.81 -72.06
CA THR A 4 27.94 -16.38 -70.72
C THR A 4 28.27 -15.36 -69.63
N PRO A 5 27.57 -15.37 -68.48
CA PRO A 5 27.85 -14.46 -67.37
C PRO A 5 29.12 -14.90 -66.63
N ASP A 6 30.01 -13.94 -66.37
CA ASP A 6 31.27 -14.11 -65.66
C ASP A 6 31.02 -14.39 -64.17
N THR A 7 31.29 -15.63 -63.75
CA THR A 7 31.17 -16.12 -62.37
C THR A 7 32.30 -15.63 -61.45
N SER A 8 33.31 -14.91 -61.97
CA SER A 8 34.46 -14.44 -61.20
C SER A 8 34.14 -13.38 -60.14
N LYS A 9 33.03 -12.64 -60.29
CA LYS A 9 32.66 -11.58 -59.31
C LYS A 9 32.04 -12.12 -58.02
N VAL A 10 31.58 -13.38 -57.99
CA VAL A 10 30.91 -13.95 -56.82
C VAL A 10 31.93 -14.56 -55.83
N SER A 11 33.08 -15.03 -56.32
CA SER A 11 34.11 -15.69 -55.48
C SER A 11 34.91 -14.73 -54.60
N HIS A 12 35.02 -13.45 -54.98
CA HIS A 12 35.78 -12.45 -54.24
C HIS A 12 35.07 -11.89 -53.00
N LEU A 13 33.76 -12.12 -52.84
CA LEU A 13 33.01 -11.68 -51.66
C LEU A 13 33.14 -12.63 -50.46
N TYR A 14 33.65 -13.85 -50.65
CA TYR A 14 33.83 -14.84 -49.58
C TYR A 14 35.20 -14.78 -48.87
N HIS A 15 36.10 -13.88 -49.28
CA HIS A 15 37.49 -13.85 -48.82
C HIS A 15 37.82 -12.81 -47.73
N TYR A 16 36.82 -12.21 -47.08
CA TYR A 16 37.03 -11.10 -46.13
C TYR A 16 36.41 -11.32 -44.74
N ILE A 17 36.31 -12.57 -44.30
CA ILE A 17 35.96 -12.88 -42.91
C ILE A 17 37.11 -13.67 -42.34
N THR A 18 37.95 -13.01 -41.55
CA THR A 18 39.02 -13.70 -40.85
C THR A 18 38.41 -14.51 -39.69
N PRO A 19 39.02 -15.63 -39.26
CA PRO A 19 38.54 -16.38 -38.11
C PRO A 19 38.39 -15.53 -36.84
N LEU A 20 39.17 -14.44 -36.73
CA LEU A 20 39.13 -13.46 -35.65
C LEU A 20 37.84 -12.61 -35.68
N ASP A 21 37.30 -12.30 -36.85
CA ASP A 21 36.04 -11.56 -36.98
C ASP A 21 34.85 -12.40 -36.49
N ILE A 22 34.86 -13.71 -36.76
CA ILE A 22 33.82 -14.66 -36.29
C ILE A 22 33.89 -14.81 -34.76
N ILE A 23 35.09 -14.87 -34.20
CA ILE A 23 35.29 -14.94 -32.74
C ILE A 23 34.82 -13.63 -32.09
N SER A 24 35.14 -12.47 -32.65
CA SER A 24 34.70 -11.18 -32.11
C SER A 24 33.18 -11.02 -32.14
N VAL A 25 32.53 -11.41 -33.24
CA VAL A 25 31.07 -11.38 -33.37
C VAL A 25 30.40 -12.37 -32.42
N THR A 26 30.89 -13.61 -32.33
CA THR A 26 30.34 -14.60 -31.39
C THR A 26 30.57 -14.21 -29.94
N LEU A 27 31.71 -13.62 -29.59
CA LEU A 27 32.00 -13.08 -28.26
C LEU A 27 31.16 -11.83 -27.95
N PHE A 28 30.90 -10.96 -28.92
CA PHE A 28 29.99 -9.83 -28.76
C PHE A 28 28.55 -10.31 -28.56
N PHE A 29 28.10 -11.32 -29.31
CA PHE A 29 26.82 -11.96 -29.06
C PHE A 29 26.82 -12.73 -27.74
N TRP A 30 27.92 -13.35 -27.31
CA TRP A 30 27.99 -14.06 -26.03
C TRP A 30 28.00 -13.10 -24.84
N THR A 31 28.71 -11.98 -24.95
CA THR A 31 28.75 -10.92 -23.93
C THR A 31 27.44 -10.14 -23.94
N ALA A 32 26.87 -9.82 -25.10
CA ALA A 32 25.54 -9.24 -25.20
C ALA A 32 24.49 -10.22 -24.67
N MET A 33 24.49 -11.49 -25.06
CA MET A 33 23.58 -12.51 -24.53
C MET A 33 23.81 -12.70 -23.03
N ALA A 34 25.05 -12.72 -22.52
CA ALA A 34 25.33 -12.78 -21.09
C ALA A 34 24.84 -11.53 -20.37
N VAL A 35 25.05 -10.33 -20.90
CA VAL A 35 24.56 -9.06 -20.33
C VAL A 35 23.03 -8.95 -20.44
N PHE A 36 22.39 -9.44 -21.50
CA PHE A 36 20.95 -9.52 -21.66
C PHE A 36 20.35 -10.62 -20.80
N HIS A 37 21.04 -11.75 -20.62
CA HIS A 37 20.69 -12.80 -19.68
C HIS A 37 20.83 -12.27 -18.25
N ASP A 38 21.88 -11.53 -17.92
CA ASP A 38 22.10 -10.90 -16.62
C ASP A 38 21.06 -9.81 -16.38
N LEU A 39 20.81 -8.90 -17.32
CA LEU A 39 19.74 -7.89 -17.21
C LEU A 39 18.35 -8.53 -17.08
N ARG A 40 18.10 -9.61 -17.82
CA ARG A 40 16.86 -10.38 -17.73
C ARG A 40 16.77 -11.13 -16.40
N LEU A 41 17.86 -11.72 -15.92
CA LEU A 41 17.92 -12.39 -14.61
C LEU A 41 17.77 -11.37 -13.48
N MET A 42 18.39 -10.20 -13.58
CA MET A 42 18.28 -9.10 -12.63
C MET A 42 16.87 -8.51 -12.63
N SER A 43 16.25 -8.37 -13.81
CA SER A 43 14.84 -7.97 -13.94
C SER A 43 13.91 -9.02 -13.35
N LEU A 44 14.13 -10.31 -13.60
CA LEU A 44 13.38 -11.41 -13.00
C LEU A 44 13.61 -11.47 -11.48
N ALA A 45 14.82 -11.22 -11.00
CA ALA A 45 15.15 -11.17 -9.58
C ALA A 45 14.51 -9.96 -8.89
N MET A 46 14.48 -8.79 -9.54
CA MET A 46 13.77 -7.61 -9.04
C MET A 46 12.25 -7.80 -9.06
N LEU A 47 11.68 -8.46 -10.08
CA LEU A 47 10.26 -8.82 -10.10
C LEU A 47 9.92 -9.87 -9.05
N MET A 48 10.78 -10.86 -8.83
CA MET A 48 10.68 -11.81 -7.71
C MET A 48 10.75 -11.09 -6.36
N LEU A 49 11.73 -10.20 -6.17
CA LEU A 49 11.90 -9.41 -4.94
C LEU A 49 10.73 -8.43 -4.72
N ALA A 50 10.19 -7.86 -5.79
CA ALA A 50 9.00 -7.02 -5.75
C ALA A 50 7.72 -7.82 -5.49
N SER A 51 7.65 -9.08 -5.94
CA SER A 51 6.56 -10.00 -5.59
C SER A 51 6.67 -10.51 -4.15
N GLN A 52 7.88 -10.48 -3.57
CA GLN A 52 8.16 -10.81 -2.18
C GLN A 52 8.02 -9.60 -1.24
N LEU A 53 7.74 -8.40 -1.76
CA LEU A 53 7.16 -7.32 -0.97
C LEU A 53 5.70 -7.68 -0.66
N ASP A 54 5.52 -8.80 0.03
CA ASP A 54 4.30 -9.05 0.78
C ASP A 54 4.24 -7.95 1.83
N PHE A 55 3.41 -6.95 1.56
CA PHE A 55 2.94 -6.07 2.61
C PHE A 55 2.24 -7.01 3.58
N ALA A 56 2.86 -7.29 4.73
CA ALA A 56 2.35 -8.28 5.67
C ALA A 56 0.94 -7.86 6.07
N SER A 57 -0.07 -8.51 5.48
CA SER A 57 -1.47 -8.19 5.72
C SER A 57 -1.79 -8.60 7.14
N ALA A 58 -1.93 -7.63 8.02
CA ALA A 58 -2.39 -7.86 9.37
C ALA A 58 -3.91 -7.83 9.39
N ALA A 59 -4.52 -8.84 10.00
CA ALA A 59 -5.94 -8.77 10.32
C ALA A 59 -6.10 -7.80 11.49
N VAL A 60 -6.55 -6.56 11.23
CA VAL A 60 -6.74 -5.55 12.27
C VAL A 60 -8.17 -5.54 12.78
N ARG A 61 -8.34 -5.67 14.09
CA ARG A 61 -9.61 -5.55 14.77
C ARG A 61 -9.58 -4.38 15.74
N VAL A 62 -10.50 -3.43 15.59
CA VAL A 62 -10.67 -2.26 16.46
C VAL A 62 -11.92 -2.44 17.32
N PHE A 63 -11.82 -2.22 18.62
CA PHE A 63 -12.90 -2.43 19.59
C PHE A 63 -12.74 -1.58 20.86
N GLY A 64 -13.72 -1.64 21.75
CA GLY A 64 -13.65 -0.96 23.06
C GLY A 64 -13.70 0.57 22.95
N LEU A 65 -14.36 1.10 21.92
CA LEU A 65 -14.42 2.54 21.67
C LEU A 65 -15.26 3.23 22.76
N ASN A 66 -14.67 4.21 23.42
CA ASN A 66 -15.36 5.11 24.34
C ASN A 66 -14.67 6.47 24.35
N ALA A 67 -15.38 7.52 24.72
CA ALA A 67 -14.81 8.84 24.85
C ALA A 67 -15.21 9.51 26.17
N LYS A 68 -14.48 10.55 26.55
CA LYS A 68 -14.77 11.37 27.72
C LYS A 68 -14.60 12.84 27.42
N GLY A 69 -15.49 13.65 28.01
CA GLY A 69 -15.43 15.10 27.90
C GLY A 69 -15.53 15.59 26.46
N LEU A 70 -16.29 14.88 25.61
CA LEU A 70 -16.71 15.45 24.34
C LEU A 70 -17.70 16.57 24.69
N ASP A 71 -17.26 17.81 24.58
CA ASP A 71 -18.19 18.90 24.36
C ASP A 71 -18.52 18.87 22.87
N GLY A 72 -19.81 18.98 22.57
CA GLY A 72 -20.26 19.43 21.25
C GLY A 72 -21.12 20.66 21.48
N ASP A 73 -21.90 21.03 20.47
CA ASP A 73 -22.54 22.34 20.39
C ASP A 73 -23.25 22.81 21.69
N PHE A 74 -23.07 24.10 22.00
CA PHE A 74 -23.55 24.81 23.21
C PHE A 74 -25.05 24.62 23.53
N ILE A 75 -25.85 24.16 22.57
CA ILE A 75 -27.31 23.97 22.68
C ILE A 75 -27.72 22.68 21.95
N GLY A 76 -27.18 21.53 22.36
CA GLY A 76 -27.57 20.26 21.76
C GLY A 76 -27.04 19.07 22.52
N ARG A 77 -27.78 17.96 22.48
CA ARG A 77 -27.22 16.65 22.82
C ARG A 77 -26.28 16.27 21.68
N SER A 78 -24.97 16.21 21.92
CA SER A 78 -24.01 15.82 20.90
C SER A 78 -24.24 14.37 20.49
N ASP A 79 -24.74 14.16 19.29
CA ASP A 79 -25.06 12.85 18.72
C ASP A 79 -23.80 12.27 18.07
N THR A 80 -22.82 11.94 18.93
CA THR A 80 -21.46 11.63 18.49
C THR A 80 -21.30 10.21 17.93
N TYR A 81 -20.44 10.08 16.93
CA TYR A 81 -20.11 8.80 16.30
C TYR A 81 -18.67 8.76 15.79
N VAL A 82 -18.13 7.56 15.56
CA VAL A 82 -16.74 7.35 15.15
C VAL A 82 -16.67 6.68 13.78
N LYS A 83 -15.92 7.27 12.86
CA LYS A 83 -15.55 6.67 11.57
C LYS A 83 -14.14 6.07 11.66
N VAL A 84 -13.93 4.89 11.07
CA VAL A 84 -12.65 4.17 11.18
C VAL A 84 -12.12 3.80 9.80
N TRP A 85 -10.82 3.99 9.59
CA TRP A 85 -10.09 3.61 8.38
C TRP A 85 -8.80 2.89 8.72
N CYS A 86 -8.39 1.95 7.87
CA CYS A 86 -7.01 1.48 7.83
C CYS A 86 -6.42 1.77 6.44
N GLY A 87 -5.34 2.57 6.39
CA GLY A 87 -4.77 3.04 5.14
C GLY A 87 -5.84 3.81 4.34
N SER A 88 -6.09 3.39 3.11
CA SER A 88 -7.17 3.93 2.26
C SER A 88 -8.52 3.23 2.42
N THR A 89 -8.60 2.18 3.24
CA THR A 89 -9.81 1.35 3.39
C THR A 89 -10.73 1.92 4.45
N TYR A 90 -11.97 2.25 4.08
CA TYR A 90 -13.01 2.65 5.02
C TYR A 90 -13.68 1.45 5.69
N GLY A 91 -13.72 1.44 7.02
CA GLY A 91 -14.33 0.36 7.82
C GLY A 91 -15.78 0.62 8.20
N GLY A 92 -16.29 1.83 7.98
CA GLY A 92 -17.62 2.26 8.40
C GLY A 92 -17.59 3.14 9.64
N GLU A 93 -18.78 3.33 10.22
CA GLU A 93 -19.01 4.20 11.37
C GLU A 93 -19.83 3.53 12.48
N THR A 94 -19.72 4.01 13.71
CA THR A 94 -20.50 3.53 14.87
C THR A 94 -21.95 4.01 14.83
N GLU A 95 -22.76 3.49 15.74
CA GLU A 95 -23.99 4.11 16.18
C GLU A 95 -23.74 5.51 16.77
N GLN A 96 -24.75 6.38 16.72
CA GLN A 96 -24.72 7.70 17.35
C GLN A 96 -25.08 7.60 18.83
N HIS A 97 -24.41 8.37 19.67
CA HIS A 97 -24.69 8.44 21.10
C HIS A 97 -24.75 9.88 21.59
N SER A 98 -25.91 10.25 22.13
CA SER A 98 -26.17 11.50 22.85
C SER A 98 -25.58 11.46 24.28
N SER A 99 -24.26 11.61 24.40
CA SER A 99 -23.57 11.69 25.70
C SER A 99 -22.22 12.37 25.54
N THR A 100 -21.80 13.15 26.55
CA THR A 100 -20.43 13.71 26.64
C THR A 100 -19.38 12.65 26.98
N ASN A 101 -19.82 11.46 27.41
CA ASN A 101 -18.98 10.31 27.70
C ASN A 101 -19.57 9.05 27.01
N PRO A 102 -19.58 9.00 25.67
CA PRO A 102 -20.21 7.91 24.92
C PRO A 102 -19.37 6.62 25.00
N THR A 103 -20.03 5.49 24.79
CA THR A 103 -19.40 4.18 24.59
C THR A 103 -20.08 3.51 23.41
N TRP A 104 -19.29 3.06 22.43
CA TRP A 104 -19.80 2.42 21.23
C TRP A 104 -19.50 0.93 21.25
N SER A 105 -20.51 0.12 20.95
CA SER A 105 -20.44 -1.33 20.98
C SER A 105 -19.84 -1.93 19.70
N LYS A 106 -19.95 -1.19 18.58
CA LYS A 106 -19.49 -1.63 17.27
C LYS A 106 -17.98 -1.86 17.24
N GLN A 107 -17.59 -2.90 16.50
CA GLN A 107 -16.20 -3.26 16.24
C GLN A 107 -15.94 -3.24 14.74
N PHE A 108 -14.69 -2.99 14.37
CA PHE A 108 -14.27 -2.89 12.98
C PHE A 108 -13.20 -3.93 12.69
N ASN A 109 -13.39 -4.68 11.60
CA ASN A 109 -12.44 -5.70 11.16
C ASN A 109 -11.91 -5.33 9.78
N PHE A 110 -10.60 -5.25 9.65
CA PHE A 110 -9.90 -4.98 8.41
C PHE A 110 -9.03 -6.21 8.06
N PRO A 111 -9.49 -7.10 7.17
CA PRO A 111 -8.77 -8.33 6.86
C PRO A 111 -7.47 -8.08 6.08
N ASN A 112 -7.36 -6.95 5.37
CA ASN A 112 -6.26 -6.61 4.48
C ASN A 112 -5.55 -5.32 4.91
N CYS A 113 -5.37 -5.12 6.23
CA CYS A 113 -4.75 -3.92 6.77
C CYS A 113 -3.24 -4.10 6.92
N ASN A 114 -2.48 -3.18 6.37
CA ASN A 114 -1.02 -3.22 6.29
C ASN A 114 -0.37 -3.16 7.68
N THR A 115 0.67 -3.94 8.00
CA THR A 115 1.59 -3.46 9.05
C THR A 115 2.20 -2.12 8.60
N ASN A 116 2.20 -1.11 9.46
CA ASN A 116 2.53 0.29 9.13
C ASN A 116 1.50 1.05 8.28
N ASP A 117 0.32 0.49 7.98
CA ASP A 117 -0.77 1.34 7.51
C ASP A 117 -1.23 2.28 8.62
N ASN A 118 -1.77 3.43 8.23
CA ASN A 118 -2.33 4.38 9.18
C ASN A 118 -3.73 3.91 9.61
N LEU A 119 -3.87 3.48 10.86
CA LEU A 119 -5.15 3.28 11.51
C LEU A 119 -5.68 4.65 11.97
N LYS A 120 -6.71 5.14 11.28
CA LYS A 120 -7.31 6.46 11.51
C LYS A 120 -8.71 6.31 12.09
N LEU A 121 -8.98 7.03 13.17
CA LEU A 121 -10.30 7.17 13.77
C LEU A 121 -10.67 8.66 13.77
N GLU A 122 -11.87 8.99 13.32
CA GLU A 122 -12.39 10.36 13.39
C GLU A 122 -13.65 10.37 14.24
N VAL A 123 -13.72 11.29 15.20
CA VAL A 123 -14.91 11.52 16.03
C VAL A 123 -15.69 12.68 15.45
N TRP A 124 -16.97 12.45 15.20
CA TRP A 124 -17.88 13.39 14.57
C TRP A 124 -19.05 13.68 15.50
N ASP A 125 -19.53 14.92 15.50
CA ASP A 125 -20.84 15.29 16.04
C ASP A 125 -21.86 15.39 14.90
N LYS A 126 -23.10 14.96 15.16
CA LYS A 126 -24.13 14.90 14.13
C LYS A 126 -25.01 16.15 14.17
N ASP A 127 -25.02 16.90 13.07
CA ASP A 127 -25.83 18.10 12.93
C ASP A 127 -26.87 18.01 11.81
N LEU A 128 -27.78 18.99 11.79
CA LEU A 128 -28.86 19.07 10.82
C LEU A 128 -28.38 19.30 9.38
N VAL A 129 -27.27 20.02 9.21
CA VAL A 129 -26.79 20.45 7.89
C VAL A 129 -25.44 19.81 7.55
N PHE A 130 -24.44 19.98 8.41
CA PHE A 130 -23.10 19.42 8.21
C PHE A 130 -22.55 18.95 9.55
N ASP A 131 -22.15 17.68 9.60
CA ASP A 131 -21.56 17.07 10.79
C ASP A 131 -20.20 17.70 11.11
N ASP A 132 -19.95 18.01 12.38
CA ASP A 132 -18.72 18.62 12.86
C ASP A 132 -17.65 17.56 13.22
N LEU A 133 -16.41 17.79 12.78
CA LEU A 133 -15.28 16.92 13.13
C LEU A 133 -14.69 17.37 14.49
N LEU A 134 -14.96 16.61 15.54
CA LEU A 134 -14.46 16.87 16.89
C LEU A 134 -12.97 16.52 17.04
N GLY A 135 -12.48 15.55 16.24
CA GLY A 135 -11.05 15.29 16.15
C GLY A 135 -10.67 14.02 15.40
N THR A 136 -9.38 13.90 15.12
CA THR A 136 -8.79 12.77 14.39
C THR A 136 -7.67 12.14 15.20
N CYS A 137 -7.74 10.82 15.32
CA CYS A 137 -6.67 10.00 15.86
C CYS A 137 -6.02 9.19 14.74
N GLY A 138 -4.70 9.18 14.66
CA GLY A 138 -3.96 8.36 13.69
C GLY A 138 -2.78 7.67 14.35
N ARG A 139 -2.55 6.40 14.01
CA ARG A 139 -1.31 5.69 14.36
C ARG A 139 -0.96 4.64 13.32
N LEU A 140 0.32 4.33 13.24
CA LEU A 140 0.78 3.20 12.44
C LEU A 140 0.37 1.89 13.12
N VAL A 141 -0.15 0.97 12.32
CA VAL A 141 -0.48 -0.39 12.73
C VAL A 141 0.80 -1.14 13.06
N GLN A 142 0.80 -1.80 14.21
CA GLN A 142 1.86 -2.66 14.71
C GLN A 142 1.24 -3.96 15.17
N ASN A 143 1.91 -5.10 14.91
CA ASN A 143 1.45 -6.39 15.38
C ASN A 143 1.41 -6.46 16.92
N GLY A 144 0.37 -7.09 17.45
CA GLY A 144 0.09 -7.18 18.88
C GLY A 144 -1.27 -6.59 19.27
N SER A 145 -1.49 -6.45 20.58
CA SER A 145 -2.70 -5.87 21.16
C SER A 145 -2.35 -4.58 21.90
N PHE A 146 -3.08 -3.51 21.61
CA PHE A 146 -2.79 -2.19 22.14
C PHE A 146 -4.07 -1.50 22.62
N THR A 147 -3.96 -0.81 23.75
CA THR A 147 -4.96 0.16 24.20
C THR A 147 -4.42 1.56 23.97
N VAL A 148 -5.21 2.40 23.31
CA VAL A 148 -4.82 3.72 22.85
C VAL A 148 -5.67 4.78 23.53
N THR A 149 -5.01 5.84 23.98
CA THR A 149 -5.64 7.08 24.44
C THR A 149 -5.28 8.17 23.45
N CYS A 150 -6.27 8.88 22.95
CA CYS A 150 -6.12 9.92 21.95
C CYS A 150 -6.75 11.22 22.46
N TYR A 151 -5.93 12.23 22.66
CA TYR A 151 -6.38 13.55 23.07
C TYR A 151 -6.87 14.30 21.84
N LEU A 152 -8.14 14.71 21.87
CA LEU A 152 -8.77 15.50 20.81
C LEU A 152 -8.73 16.98 21.19
N ASN A 153 -9.18 17.85 20.29
CA ASN A 153 -9.39 19.26 20.66
C ASN A 153 -10.44 19.36 21.77
N GLU A 154 -11.48 18.53 21.67
CA GLU A 154 -12.55 18.42 22.65
C GLU A 154 -12.65 16.97 23.15
N GLY A 155 -12.24 16.77 24.40
CA GLY A 155 -12.29 15.47 25.06
C GLY A 155 -11.17 14.50 24.72
N THR A 156 -11.42 13.22 24.97
CA THR A 156 -10.44 12.15 24.82
C THR A 156 -11.12 10.89 24.32
N LEU A 157 -10.59 10.31 23.23
CA LEU A 157 -11.01 9.03 22.68
C LEU A 157 -10.13 7.90 23.22
N PHE A 158 -10.75 6.81 23.61
CA PHE A 158 -10.12 5.56 24.03
C PHE A 158 -10.57 4.44 23.11
N TYR A 159 -9.64 3.62 22.64
CA TYR A 159 -9.95 2.42 21.86
C TYR A 159 -8.85 1.38 22.03
N SER A 160 -9.16 0.13 21.74
CA SER A 160 -8.19 -0.94 21.62
C SER A 160 -8.16 -1.47 20.19
N TYR A 161 -7.00 -1.97 19.77
CA TYR A 161 -6.94 -2.78 18.56
C TYR A 161 -5.94 -3.92 18.69
N GLU A 162 -6.21 -4.95 17.91
CA GLU A 162 -5.36 -6.13 17.74
C GLU A 162 -4.96 -6.26 16.27
N ALA A 163 -3.71 -6.60 16.01
CA ALA A 163 -3.17 -6.85 14.68
C ALA A 163 -2.31 -8.11 14.70
N ASN A 164 -2.71 -9.11 13.90
CA ASN A 164 -2.01 -10.40 13.78
C ASN A 164 -1.55 -10.62 12.34
#